data_AF-M8C005-F1
#
_entry.id   AF-M8C005-F1
#
_cell.length_a   1.000
_cell.length_b   1.000
_cell.length_c   1.000
_cell.angle_alpha   90.00
_cell.angle_beta   90.00
_cell.angle_gamma   90.00
#
_symmetry.space_group_name_H-M   'P 1'
#
loop_
_entity.id
_entity.type
_entity.pdbx_description
1 polymer ?
#
loop_
_entity_poly.entity_id
_entity_poly.type
_entity_poly.pdbx_seq_one_letter_code
_entity_poly.pdbx_strand_id
1 'polypeptide(L)'
;MRPFSRLAPLLLLLVLVSPSSPQPQELHEEAGGLQESFLRCVSRLSPDTADPSELVHAPAGGPHPPLLPSPIQSLRCSSPQTPGPSLLLTPRTVTELVAHALPDDLFVKVALEPKVDDGGKRRPLVVFKSLFLGNYSGMITQMGIHLPELDIKPSDCREMNWIQSMLYFYGYTNGQPAEVFLDRTLQPKEYYKIKLDYLTSPIPATGLSMLFTKIVEEQGGSIDIDPQGGRMSEIPESDTPYAHRRGYLYNFQYYVKWGGDKNVSYEEKHLGWVRGVHELMTPYVSNRPRAAYINFRDLDLGQNVEGNTSYEEAKVWGRKYFRGNFRRLAMVKAEVDPDQVFWSEQSIPPLVVARRKRKGQRHAGLVLDI
;
A
#
# COMPACT_ATOMS: atom_id res chain seq x y z
N MET A 1 -58.79 -3.18 59.94
CA MET A 1 -58.55 -2.08 58.99
C MET A 1 -57.13 -2.22 58.44
N ARG A 2 -57.00 -2.25 57.10
CA ARG A 2 -55.76 -2.16 56.29
C ARG A 2 -55.05 -0.80 56.48
N PRO A 3 -53.90 -0.49 55.82
CA PRO A 3 -52.83 -1.34 55.22
C PRO A 3 -51.39 -0.92 55.64
N PHE A 4 -50.40 -1.83 55.76
CA PHE A 4 -49.37 -2.27 54.77
C PHE A 4 -48.45 -1.15 54.21
N SER A 5 -47.10 -1.22 54.18
CA SER A 5 -46.10 -2.25 54.57
C SER A 5 -44.68 -1.66 54.38
N ARG A 6 -43.83 -1.55 55.43
CA ARG A 6 -42.64 -2.38 55.85
C ARG A 6 -41.32 -2.12 55.09
N LEU A 7 -40.29 -1.54 55.74
CA LEU A 7 -39.21 -2.10 56.63
C LEU A 7 -38.03 -2.72 55.80
N ALA A 8 -36.76 -2.28 55.81
CA ALA A 8 -35.72 -2.09 56.87
C ALA A 8 -34.84 -3.39 57.12
N PRO A 9 -33.64 -3.34 57.77
CA PRO A 9 -32.30 -3.49 57.15
C PRO A 9 -31.27 -4.38 57.97
N LEU A 10 -29.95 -4.30 57.64
CA LEU A 10 -28.71 -4.74 58.38
C LEU A 10 -28.36 -6.26 58.43
N LEU A 11 -27.11 -6.79 58.49
CA LEU A 11 -25.68 -6.38 58.30
C LEU A 11 -24.82 -7.65 58.62
N LEU A 12 -23.75 -8.00 57.86
CA LEU A 12 -22.44 -8.60 58.29
C LEU A 12 -21.66 -9.44 57.22
N LEU A 13 -20.32 -9.31 57.34
CA LEU A 13 -19.10 -9.94 56.77
C LEU A 13 -19.02 -11.39 56.18
N LEU A 14 -18.13 -11.49 55.17
CA LEU A 14 -17.16 -12.54 54.77
C LEU A 14 -17.60 -13.88 54.11
N VAL A 15 -17.13 -14.04 52.85
CA VAL A 15 -16.60 -15.26 52.16
C VAL A 15 -17.59 -16.22 51.45
N LEU A 16 -17.37 -16.30 50.13
CA LEU A 16 -17.71 -17.36 49.15
C LEU A 16 -19.19 -17.62 48.78
N VAL A 17 -19.67 -16.93 47.74
CA VAL A 17 -20.52 -17.52 46.68
C VAL A 17 -20.22 -16.81 45.34
N SER A 18 -19.77 -17.58 44.35
CA SER A 18 -19.87 -17.45 42.87
C SER A 18 -19.83 -16.07 42.19
N PRO A 19 -19.00 -15.84 41.15
CA PRO A 19 -19.42 -14.98 40.06
C PRO A 19 -20.46 -15.78 39.27
N SER A 20 -21.72 -15.60 39.62
CA SER A 20 -22.81 -15.84 38.69
C SER A 20 -22.47 -15.10 37.40
N SER A 21 -22.28 -15.86 36.31
CA SER A 21 -22.28 -15.31 34.96
C SER A 21 -23.49 -14.39 34.82
N PRO A 22 -23.34 -13.17 34.28
CA PRO A 22 -24.48 -12.31 34.02
C PRO A 22 -25.48 -13.11 33.18
N GLN A 23 -26.76 -13.08 33.57
CA GLN A 23 -27.82 -13.68 32.78
C GLN A 23 -27.85 -12.99 31.41
N PRO A 24 -28.29 -13.68 30.33
CA PRO A 24 -28.26 -13.17 28.97
C PRO A 24 -28.89 -11.78 28.78
N GLN A 25 -29.83 -11.40 29.66
CA GLN A 25 -30.48 -10.08 29.61
C GLN A 25 -29.56 -8.90 29.99
N GLU A 26 -28.59 -9.07 30.90
CA GLU A 26 -27.66 -7.98 31.26
C GLU A 26 -26.65 -7.69 30.14
N LEU A 27 -26.18 -8.74 29.43
CA LEU A 27 -25.37 -8.60 28.22
C LEU A 27 -26.13 -7.95 27.06
N HIS A 28 -27.46 -8.13 27.00
CA HIS A 28 -28.31 -7.52 25.99
C HIS A 28 -28.50 -6.00 26.21
N GLU A 29 -28.65 -5.56 27.46
CA GLU A 29 -28.75 -4.12 27.77
C GLU A 29 -27.41 -3.40 27.58
N GLU A 30 -26.28 -4.04 27.91
CA GLU A 30 -24.95 -3.44 27.77
C GLU A 30 -24.54 -3.28 26.29
N ALA A 31 -24.85 -4.26 25.44
CA ALA A 31 -24.61 -4.19 23.99
C ALA A 31 -25.51 -3.17 23.28
N GLY A 32 -26.79 -3.08 23.68
CA GLY A 32 -27.71 -2.06 23.18
C GLY A 32 -27.28 -0.64 23.56
N GLY A 33 -26.84 -0.43 24.81
CA GLY A 33 -26.33 0.85 25.30
C GLY A 33 -25.02 1.29 24.62
N LEU A 34 -24.15 0.34 24.27
CA LEU A 34 -22.91 0.59 23.53
C LEU A 34 -23.17 0.99 22.07
N GLN A 35 -24.09 0.30 21.39
CA GLN A 35 -24.53 0.64 20.04
C GLN A 35 -25.12 2.06 19.98
N GLU A 36 -26.00 2.40 20.92
CA GLU A 36 -26.63 3.72 20.96
C GLU A 36 -25.64 4.85 21.27
N SER A 37 -24.69 4.60 22.18
CA SER A 37 -23.61 5.55 22.51
C SER A 37 -22.66 5.78 21.33
N PHE A 38 -22.38 4.73 20.56
CA PHE A 38 -21.56 4.80 19.35
C PHE A 38 -22.24 5.60 18.23
N LEU A 39 -23.51 5.30 17.94
CA LEU A 39 -24.30 6.05 16.96
C LEU A 39 -24.38 7.55 17.32
N ARG A 40 -24.63 7.86 18.60
CA ARG A 40 -24.67 9.25 19.10
C ARG A 40 -23.33 9.97 18.99
N CYS A 41 -22.21 9.26 19.10
CA CYS A 41 -20.86 9.82 18.90
C CYS A 41 -20.60 10.13 17.43
N VAL A 42 -20.89 9.18 16.53
CA VAL A 42 -20.67 9.32 15.08
C VAL A 42 -21.51 10.47 14.50
N SER A 43 -22.79 10.57 14.88
CA SER A 43 -23.66 11.67 14.43
C SER A 43 -23.21 13.06 14.91
N ARG A 44 -22.47 13.13 16.04
CA ARG A 44 -21.89 14.40 16.53
C ARG A 44 -20.60 14.79 15.83
N LEU A 45 -19.82 13.82 15.35
CA LEU A 45 -18.53 14.05 14.70
C LEU A 45 -18.65 14.20 13.18
N SER A 46 -19.74 13.71 12.57
CA SER A 46 -19.96 13.79 11.12
C SER A 46 -21.46 13.90 10.77
N PRO A 47 -22.06 15.10 10.89
CA PRO A 47 -23.50 15.29 10.68
C PRO A 47 -23.97 15.07 9.23
N ASP A 48 -23.05 15.00 8.26
CA ASP A 48 -23.34 14.80 6.83
C ASP A 48 -23.30 13.33 6.37
N THR A 49 -23.09 12.37 7.30
CA THR A 49 -23.12 10.94 6.96
C THR A 49 -24.54 10.39 7.02
N ALA A 50 -24.93 9.59 6.02
CA ALA A 50 -26.19 8.85 6.01
C ALA A 50 -26.34 8.01 7.29
N ASP A 51 -27.59 7.80 7.74
CA ASP A 51 -27.94 7.19 9.03
C ASP A 51 -27.03 5.97 9.38
N PRO A 52 -26.14 6.10 10.39
CA PRO A 52 -25.16 5.06 10.73
C PRO A 52 -25.80 3.81 11.37
N SER A 53 -27.10 3.82 11.62
CA SER A 53 -27.88 2.69 12.14
C SER A 53 -27.78 1.44 11.26
N GLU A 54 -27.53 1.61 9.96
CA GLU A 54 -27.37 0.51 8.99
C GLU A 54 -25.95 -0.07 8.89
N LEU A 55 -24.95 0.53 9.56
CA LEU A 55 -23.54 0.11 9.50
C LEU A 55 -23.08 -0.65 10.75
N VAL A 56 -23.93 -0.68 11.79
CA VAL A 56 -23.60 -1.17 13.12
C VAL A 56 -24.57 -2.29 13.50
N HIS A 57 -24.06 -3.51 13.60
CA HIS A 57 -24.85 -4.66 14.02
C HIS A 57 -24.38 -5.17 15.40
N ALA A 58 -25.33 -5.30 16.33
CA ALA A 58 -25.14 -6.05 17.57
C ALA A 58 -25.48 -7.53 17.32
N PRO A 59 -24.70 -8.49 17.84
CA PRO A 59 -24.98 -9.91 17.67
C PRO A 59 -26.14 -10.32 18.59
N ALA A 60 -27.38 -10.11 18.11
CA ALA A 60 -28.59 -10.58 18.78
C ALA A 60 -29.63 -11.07 17.76
N GLY A 61 -29.61 -12.38 17.49
CA GLY A 61 -30.84 -13.16 17.20
C GLY A 61 -31.44 -13.18 15.78
N GLY A 62 -30.78 -12.66 14.73
CA GLY A 62 -31.24 -12.79 13.34
C GLY A 62 -30.36 -13.72 12.49
N PRO A 63 -30.89 -14.40 11.45
CA PRO A 63 -30.08 -15.27 10.58
C PRO A 63 -29.11 -14.41 9.76
N HIS A 64 -27.84 -14.42 10.13
CA HIS A 64 -26.78 -13.84 9.30
C HIS A 64 -26.48 -14.78 8.11
N PRO A 65 -26.23 -14.25 6.90
CA PRO A 65 -25.69 -15.05 5.81
C PRO A 65 -24.36 -15.68 6.27
N PRO A 66 -24.06 -16.94 5.94
CA PRO A 66 -22.79 -17.55 6.29
C PRO A 66 -21.69 -16.93 5.41
N LEU A 67 -21.22 -15.75 5.80
CA LEU A 67 -20.00 -15.17 5.29
C LEU A 67 -18.86 -15.87 6.03
N LEU A 68 -18.20 -16.80 5.32
CA LEU A 68 -17.04 -17.62 5.71
C LEU A 68 -17.36 -19.03 6.26
N PRO A 69 -17.32 -20.06 5.40
CA PRO A 69 -16.63 -21.30 5.72
C PRO A 69 -15.20 -21.21 5.13
N SER A 70 -14.39 -20.29 5.66
CA SER A 70 -12.94 -20.26 5.37
C SER A 70 -12.21 -20.80 6.60
N PRO A 71 -11.42 -21.87 6.49
CA PRO A 71 -10.70 -22.44 7.61
C PRO A 71 -9.38 -21.69 7.80
N ILE A 72 -9.43 -20.41 8.19
CA ILE A 72 -8.22 -19.71 8.66
C ILE A 72 -8.30 -19.66 10.19
N GLN A 73 -7.76 -20.70 10.82
CA GLN A 73 -7.61 -20.75 12.27
C GLN A 73 -6.44 -19.84 12.70
N SER A 74 -6.75 -18.60 13.04
CA SER A 74 -5.83 -17.80 13.87
C SER A 74 -5.81 -18.41 15.28
N LEU A 75 -4.64 -18.93 15.69
CA LEU A 75 -4.43 -19.56 17.00
C LEU A 75 -4.73 -18.64 18.21
N ARG A 76 -4.95 -17.34 17.95
CA ARG A 76 -5.30 -16.34 18.98
C ARG A 76 -6.81 -16.26 19.26
N CYS A 77 -7.66 -16.76 18.35
CA CYS A 77 -9.12 -16.77 18.46
C CYS A 77 -9.71 -18.16 18.79
N SER A 78 -8.86 -19.14 19.09
CA SER A 78 -9.25 -20.53 19.38
C SER A 78 -9.52 -20.80 20.86
N SER A 79 -9.29 -19.81 21.74
CA SER A 79 -9.59 -19.95 23.16
C SER A 79 -11.08 -19.65 23.40
N PRO A 80 -11.83 -20.53 24.07
CA PRO A 80 -13.22 -20.26 24.47
C PRO A 80 -13.35 -19.12 25.50
N GLN A 81 -12.23 -18.52 25.94
CA GLN A 81 -12.19 -17.39 26.87
C GLN A 81 -11.93 -16.03 26.19
N THR A 82 -11.71 -15.97 24.88
CA THR A 82 -11.50 -14.70 24.16
C THR A 82 -12.86 -14.05 23.86
N PRO A 83 -13.20 -12.88 24.44
CA PRO A 83 -14.46 -12.21 24.13
C PRO A 83 -14.48 -11.80 22.64
N GLY A 84 -15.55 -12.14 21.93
CA GLY A 84 -15.76 -11.70 20.56
C GLY A 84 -15.91 -10.17 20.45
N PRO A 85 -15.72 -9.59 19.26
CA PRO A 85 -15.92 -8.15 19.06
C PRO A 85 -17.39 -7.76 19.34
N SER A 86 -17.61 -6.80 20.24
CA SER A 86 -18.95 -6.35 20.64
C SER A 86 -19.68 -5.52 19.58
N LEU A 87 -19.01 -5.13 18.50
CA LEU A 87 -19.56 -4.36 17.39
C LEU A 87 -18.90 -4.81 16.08
N LEU A 88 -19.70 -5.14 15.06
CA LEU A 88 -19.22 -5.44 13.71
C LEU A 88 -19.55 -4.25 12.79
N LEU A 89 -18.53 -3.68 12.16
CA LEU A 89 -18.68 -2.62 11.15
C LEU A 89 -18.52 -3.23 9.76
N THR A 90 -19.57 -3.18 8.95
CA THR A 90 -19.51 -3.59 7.54
C THR A 90 -19.52 -2.37 6.63
N PRO A 91 -18.50 -2.18 5.77
CA PRO A 91 -18.49 -1.09 4.81
C PRO A 91 -19.58 -1.29 3.73
N ARG A 92 -20.19 -0.18 3.29
CA ARG A 92 -21.38 -0.16 2.41
C ARG A 92 -21.08 -0.29 0.91
N THR A 93 -19.82 -0.19 0.48
CA THR A 93 -19.44 -0.31 -0.94
C THR A 93 -18.10 -1.03 -1.09
N VAL A 94 -18.10 -2.11 -1.88
CA VAL A 94 -16.96 -3.03 -2.10
C VAL A 94 -15.94 -2.49 -3.11
N THR A 95 -16.30 -1.50 -3.93
CA THR A 95 -15.59 -1.20 -5.18
C THR A 95 -14.45 -0.18 -5.09
N GLU A 96 -14.06 0.28 -3.91
CA GLU A 96 -12.91 1.19 -3.75
C GLU A 96 -11.69 0.55 -3.03
N LEU A 97 -11.75 -0.74 -2.71
CA LEU A 97 -10.67 -1.42 -1.95
C LEU A 97 -10.00 -2.61 -2.65
N VAL A 98 -10.40 -2.97 -3.86
CA VAL A 98 -10.27 -4.38 -4.26
C VAL A 98 -8.83 -4.84 -4.52
N ALA A 99 -8.06 -4.21 -5.42
CA ALA A 99 -6.83 -4.83 -5.91
C ALA A 99 -5.70 -4.94 -4.86
N HIS A 100 -5.63 -4.02 -3.89
CA HIS A 100 -4.68 -4.09 -2.78
C HIS A 100 -5.18 -4.93 -1.60
N ALA A 101 -6.47 -5.25 -1.56
CA ALA A 101 -7.09 -6.10 -0.55
C ALA A 101 -7.50 -7.47 -1.12
N LEU A 102 -6.96 -7.84 -2.29
CA LEU A 102 -7.12 -9.19 -2.84
C LEU A 102 -6.51 -10.23 -1.90
N PRO A 103 -6.96 -11.49 -1.97
CA PRO A 103 -6.26 -12.59 -1.33
C PRO A 103 -4.77 -12.58 -1.68
N ASP A 104 -3.92 -12.95 -0.74
CA ASP A 104 -2.44 -12.92 -0.92
C ASP A 104 -1.96 -13.73 -2.14
N ASP A 105 -2.74 -14.73 -2.55
CA ASP A 105 -2.45 -15.59 -3.70
C ASP A 105 -2.83 -14.96 -5.05
N LEU A 106 -3.56 -13.83 -5.08
CA LEU A 106 -4.03 -13.16 -6.28
C LEU A 106 -3.39 -11.77 -6.46
N PHE A 107 -2.54 -11.67 -7.48
CA PHE A 107 -1.93 -10.42 -7.91
C PHE A 107 -2.58 -9.92 -9.20
N VAL A 108 -3.01 -8.66 -9.24
CA VAL A 108 -3.55 -8.01 -10.46
C VAL A 108 -2.90 -6.64 -10.62
N LYS A 109 -2.14 -6.46 -11.70
CA LYS A 109 -1.57 -5.16 -12.08
C LYS A 109 -2.27 -4.59 -13.30
N VAL A 110 -2.16 -3.28 -13.46
CA VAL A 110 -2.69 -2.54 -14.60
C VAL A 110 -1.55 -1.88 -15.35
N ALA A 111 -1.56 -1.95 -16.66
CA ALA A 111 -0.73 -1.12 -17.54
C ALA A 111 -1.65 -0.24 -18.38
N LEU A 112 -1.36 1.06 -18.41
CA LEU A 112 -2.03 2.04 -19.24
C LEU A 112 -1.05 2.52 -20.32
N GLU A 113 -1.40 2.31 -21.59
CA GLU A 113 -0.52 2.55 -22.74
C GLU A 113 -1.30 3.22 -23.88
N PRO A 114 -0.64 3.98 -24.77
CA PRO A 114 -1.24 4.46 -26.00
C PRO A 114 -1.31 3.34 -27.04
N LYS A 115 -2.49 3.12 -27.63
CA LYS A 115 -2.69 2.25 -28.78
C LYS A 115 -3.19 3.04 -29.98
N VAL A 116 -2.57 2.85 -31.14
CA VAL A 116 -3.02 3.45 -32.40
C VAL A 116 -4.16 2.59 -32.95
N ASP A 117 -5.30 3.21 -33.27
CA ASP A 117 -6.40 2.55 -33.96
C ASP A 117 -6.17 2.48 -35.48
N ASP A 118 -7.02 1.74 -36.20
CA ASP A 118 -6.92 1.58 -37.66
C ASP A 118 -7.01 2.92 -38.42
N GLY A 119 -7.56 3.96 -37.80
CA GLY A 119 -7.65 5.32 -38.32
C GLY A 119 -6.43 6.20 -38.01
N GLY A 120 -5.38 5.65 -37.42
CA GLY A 120 -4.17 6.38 -37.03
C GLY A 120 -4.33 7.26 -35.78
N LYS A 121 -5.47 7.19 -35.08
CA LYS A 121 -5.71 7.96 -33.86
C LYS A 121 -5.24 7.17 -32.65
N ARG A 122 -4.50 7.83 -31.76
CA ARG A 122 -4.10 7.25 -30.47
C ARG A 122 -5.27 7.20 -29.50
N ARG A 123 -5.44 6.06 -28.85
CA ARG A 123 -6.44 5.80 -27.80
C ARG A 123 -5.78 5.17 -26.58
N PRO A 124 -6.32 5.39 -25.38
CA PRO A 124 -5.85 4.68 -24.20
C PRO A 124 -6.17 3.20 -24.32
N LEU A 125 -5.19 2.35 -24.03
CA LEU A 125 -5.35 0.92 -23.80
C LEU A 125 -5.08 0.64 -22.33
N VAL A 126 -6.04 -0.04 -21.68
CA VAL A 126 -5.88 -0.54 -20.31
C VAL A 126 -5.68 -2.05 -20.39
N VAL A 127 -4.57 -2.53 -19.88
CA VAL A 127 -4.22 -3.96 -19.84
C VAL A 127 -4.17 -4.41 -18.40
N PHE A 128 -4.99 -5.40 -18.05
CA PHE A 128 -4.93 -6.09 -16.78
C PHE A 128 -4.04 -7.33 -16.95
N LYS A 129 -2.99 -7.44 -16.15
CA LYS A 129 -2.15 -8.65 -16.06
C LYS A 129 -2.26 -9.21 -14.66
N SER A 130 -2.43 -10.53 -14.56
CA SER A 130 -2.62 -11.18 -13.27
C SER A 130 -1.77 -12.43 -13.12
N LEU A 131 -1.40 -12.71 -11.87
CA LEU A 131 -0.80 -13.95 -11.43
C LEU A 131 -1.63 -14.49 -10.27
N PHE A 132 -2.01 -15.76 -10.35
CA PHE A 132 -2.69 -16.46 -9.26
C PHE A 132 -1.89 -17.68 -8.84
N LEU A 133 -1.62 -17.82 -7.55
CA LEU A 133 -0.92 -18.96 -6.97
C LEU A 133 -1.88 -20.12 -6.73
N GLY A 134 -2.39 -20.69 -7.83
CA GLY A 134 -3.32 -21.80 -7.82
C GLY A 134 -3.64 -22.27 -9.23
N ASN A 135 -4.80 -22.91 -9.40
CA ASN A 135 -5.29 -23.35 -10.71
C ASN A 135 -6.21 -22.30 -11.36
N TYR A 136 -6.49 -22.45 -12.66
CA TYR A 136 -7.29 -21.49 -13.41
C TYR A 136 -8.73 -21.39 -12.89
N SER A 137 -9.31 -22.49 -12.39
CA SER A 137 -10.65 -22.47 -11.79
C SER A 137 -10.70 -21.58 -10.53
N GLY A 138 -9.65 -21.63 -9.71
CA GLY A 138 -9.50 -20.75 -8.55
C GLY A 138 -9.35 -19.30 -8.98
N MET A 139 -8.52 -19.02 -10.01
CA MET A 139 -8.37 -17.69 -10.58
C MET A 139 -9.70 -17.08 -11.04
N ILE A 140 -10.46 -17.82 -11.85
CA ILE A 140 -11.80 -17.39 -12.34
C ILE A 140 -12.73 -17.11 -11.16
N THR A 141 -12.73 -17.98 -10.15
CA THR A 141 -13.55 -17.81 -8.95
C THR A 141 -13.17 -16.54 -8.18
N GLN A 142 -11.89 -16.34 -7.89
CA GLN A 142 -11.41 -15.18 -7.13
C GLN A 142 -11.66 -13.88 -7.89
N MET A 143 -11.43 -13.86 -9.20
CA MET A 143 -11.71 -12.69 -10.04
C MET A 143 -13.21 -12.41 -10.13
N GLY A 144 -14.07 -13.43 -10.22
CA GLY A 144 -15.52 -13.24 -10.21
C GLY A 144 -16.08 -12.72 -8.87
N ILE A 145 -15.42 -13.04 -7.75
CA ILE A 145 -15.79 -12.54 -6.42
C ILE A 145 -15.32 -11.09 -6.22
N HIS A 146 -14.06 -10.82 -6.56
CA HIS A 146 -13.41 -9.57 -6.19
C HIS A 146 -13.45 -8.52 -7.30
N LEU A 147 -13.28 -8.91 -8.56
CA LEU A 147 -13.22 -8.03 -9.74
C LEU A 147 -14.20 -8.47 -10.84
N PRO A 148 -15.50 -8.62 -10.53
CA PRO A 148 -16.50 -9.12 -11.49
C PRO A 148 -16.61 -8.25 -12.75
N GLU A 149 -16.26 -6.97 -12.67
CA GLU A 149 -16.31 -6.03 -13.79
C GLU A 149 -15.33 -6.37 -14.91
N LEU A 150 -14.29 -7.17 -14.63
CA LEU A 150 -13.35 -7.64 -15.65
C LEU A 150 -13.91 -8.81 -16.48
N ASP A 151 -14.95 -9.49 -16.00
CA ASP A 151 -15.64 -10.61 -16.69
C ASP A 151 -14.68 -11.58 -17.39
N ILE A 152 -13.64 -12.01 -16.68
CA ILE A 152 -12.60 -12.85 -17.27
C ILE A 152 -13.13 -14.23 -17.64
N LYS A 153 -12.68 -14.75 -18.77
CA LYS A 153 -13.10 -16.05 -19.30
C LYS A 153 -12.00 -17.09 -19.13
N PRO A 154 -12.34 -18.39 -19.13
CA PRO A 154 -11.33 -19.44 -19.15
C PRO A 154 -10.32 -19.31 -20.29
N SER A 155 -10.73 -18.78 -21.44
CA SER A 155 -9.86 -18.49 -22.59
C SER A 155 -8.80 -17.43 -22.33
N ASP A 156 -8.99 -16.60 -21.31
CA ASP A 156 -8.08 -15.51 -20.95
C ASP A 156 -7.02 -15.98 -19.95
N CYS A 157 -7.22 -17.17 -19.36
CA CYS A 157 -6.33 -17.78 -18.39
C CYS A 157 -5.37 -18.76 -19.06
N ARG A 158 -4.13 -18.80 -18.57
CA ARG A 158 -3.13 -19.80 -18.98
C ARG A 158 -2.44 -20.36 -17.75
N GLU A 159 -2.65 -21.65 -17.49
CA GLU A 159 -1.89 -22.34 -16.47
C GLU A 159 -0.45 -22.57 -16.93
N MET A 160 0.49 -22.31 -16.04
CA MET A 160 1.90 -22.50 -16.26
C MET A 160 2.62 -22.61 -14.92
N ASN A 161 3.83 -23.13 -14.91
CA ASN A 161 4.64 -23.12 -13.71
C ASN A 161 5.18 -21.71 -13.40
N TRP A 162 5.75 -21.54 -12.20
CA TRP A 162 6.20 -20.23 -11.74
C TRP A 162 7.26 -19.60 -12.66
N ILE A 163 8.25 -20.36 -13.14
CA ILE A 163 9.30 -19.79 -14.03
C ILE A 163 8.74 -19.39 -15.40
N GLN A 164 7.76 -20.14 -15.91
CA GLN A 164 7.03 -19.77 -17.13
C GLN A 164 6.19 -18.50 -16.93
N SER A 165 5.62 -18.28 -15.73
CA SER A 165 4.93 -17.02 -15.45
C SER A 165 5.89 -15.84 -15.49
N MET A 166 7.13 -15.99 -15.03
CA MET A 166 8.14 -14.92 -15.13
C MET A 166 8.43 -14.58 -16.60
N LEU A 167 8.54 -15.60 -17.47
CA LEU A 167 8.67 -15.40 -18.91
C LEU A 167 7.47 -14.62 -19.49
N TYR A 168 6.26 -15.02 -19.11
CA TYR A 168 5.04 -14.34 -19.52
C TYR A 168 5.02 -12.87 -19.11
N PHE A 169 5.37 -12.55 -17.85
CA PHE A 169 5.43 -11.16 -17.35
C PHE A 169 6.53 -10.33 -18.03
N TYR A 170 7.65 -10.96 -18.41
CA TYR A 170 8.70 -10.31 -19.18
C TYR A 170 8.30 -10.03 -20.65
N GLY A 171 7.25 -10.69 -21.16
CA GLY A 171 6.76 -10.55 -22.53
C GLY A 171 7.08 -11.73 -23.45
N TYR A 172 7.69 -12.80 -22.93
CA TYR A 172 7.91 -14.06 -23.66
C TYR A 172 6.63 -14.91 -23.64
N THR A 173 5.73 -14.65 -24.60
CA THR A 173 4.41 -15.32 -24.68
C THR A 173 4.41 -16.59 -25.55
N ASN A 174 5.49 -16.82 -26.32
CA ASN A 174 5.59 -17.85 -27.36
C ASN A 174 6.25 -19.16 -26.88
N GLY A 175 6.26 -19.43 -25.58
CA GLY A 175 6.76 -20.70 -25.04
C GLY A 175 8.28 -20.83 -25.08
N GLN A 176 8.99 -19.72 -24.97
CA GLN A 176 10.45 -19.72 -24.82
C GLN A 176 10.89 -20.61 -23.65
N PRO A 177 12.07 -21.26 -23.75
CA PRO A 177 12.62 -22.04 -22.67
C PRO A 177 13.17 -21.12 -21.56
N ALA A 178 13.22 -21.59 -20.32
CA ALA A 178 13.61 -20.77 -19.16
C ALA A 178 15.07 -20.28 -19.23
N GLU A 179 15.91 -20.99 -19.98
CA GLU A 179 17.31 -20.71 -20.22
C GLU A 179 17.55 -19.35 -20.88
N VAL A 180 16.53 -18.73 -21.48
CA VAL A 180 16.63 -17.35 -22.00
C VAL A 180 17.02 -16.35 -20.90
N PHE A 181 16.67 -16.60 -19.64
CA PHE A 181 17.10 -15.76 -18.52
C PHE A 181 18.60 -15.84 -18.22
N LEU A 182 19.32 -16.82 -18.79
CA LEU A 182 20.77 -16.94 -18.68
C LEU A 182 21.50 -16.10 -19.74
N ASP A 183 20.79 -15.65 -20.78
CA ASP A 183 21.37 -14.82 -21.83
C ASP A 183 21.69 -13.42 -21.29
N ARG A 184 22.98 -13.06 -21.35
CA ARG A 184 23.51 -11.75 -20.94
C ARG A 184 23.94 -10.91 -22.14
N THR A 185 23.50 -11.26 -23.35
CA THR A 185 23.78 -10.51 -24.56
C THR A 185 23.21 -9.09 -24.43
N LEU A 186 24.05 -8.10 -24.74
CA LEU A 186 23.68 -6.70 -24.68
C LEU A 186 22.53 -6.42 -25.65
N GLN A 187 21.40 -6.00 -25.09
CA GLN A 187 20.24 -5.57 -25.87
C GLN A 187 20.52 -4.23 -26.57
N PRO A 188 19.79 -3.90 -27.66
CA PRO A 188 19.85 -2.58 -28.28
C PRO A 188 19.67 -1.47 -27.25
N LYS A 189 20.38 -0.35 -27.44
CA LYS A 189 20.26 0.81 -26.55
C LYS A 189 18.87 1.44 -26.70
N GLU A 190 18.07 1.33 -25.64
CA GLU A 190 16.86 2.11 -25.43
C GLU A 190 17.12 3.15 -24.34
N TYR A 191 16.59 4.36 -24.53
CA TYR A 191 16.59 5.40 -23.52
C TYR A 191 15.25 5.41 -22.81
N TYR A 192 15.26 5.74 -21.53
CA TYR A 192 14.04 5.87 -20.77
C TYR A 192 14.14 6.91 -19.66
N LYS A 193 12.98 7.38 -19.22
CA LYS A 193 12.79 8.16 -18.00
C LYS A 193 11.64 7.54 -17.23
N ILE A 194 11.84 7.38 -15.93
CA ILE A 194 10.83 6.89 -15.00
C ILE A 194 10.67 7.87 -13.84
N LYS A 195 9.43 7.99 -13.34
CA LYS A 195 9.09 8.60 -12.06
C LYS A 195 8.08 7.67 -11.38
N LEU A 196 8.07 7.63 -10.05
CA LEU A 196 7.15 6.77 -9.29
C LEU A 196 6.43 7.57 -8.20
N ASP A 197 5.14 7.31 -8.07
CA ASP A 197 4.31 7.73 -6.94
C ASP A 197 3.71 6.53 -6.20
N TYR A 198 3.15 6.81 -5.04
CA TYR A 198 2.27 5.89 -4.34
C TYR A 198 0.90 6.50 -4.10
N LEU A 199 -0.15 5.72 -4.30
CA LEU A 199 -1.51 6.08 -3.92
C LEU A 199 -1.80 5.63 -2.49
N THR A 200 -2.45 6.50 -1.71
CA THR A 200 -2.99 6.18 -0.38
C THR A 200 -4.52 6.18 -0.36
N SER A 201 -5.14 6.63 -1.45
CA SER A 201 -6.59 6.67 -1.66
C SER A 201 -6.88 6.42 -3.15
N PRO A 202 -8.08 5.94 -3.51
CA PRO A 202 -8.49 5.79 -4.91
C PRO A 202 -8.47 7.12 -5.69
N ILE A 203 -8.15 7.05 -6.98
CA ILE A 203 -8.23 8.21 -7.89
C ILE A 203 -9.69 8.38 -8.32
N PRO A 204 -10.29 9.57 -8.19
CA PRO A 204 -11.65 9.81 -8.66
C PRO A 204 -11.74 9.72 -10.19
N ALA A 205 -12.96 9.48 -10.71
CA ALA A 205 -13.21 9.34 -12.15
C ALA A 205 -12.68 10.52 -13.00
N THR A 206 -12.73 11.74 -12.45
CA THR A 206 -12.15 12.94 -13.08
C THR A 206 -10.64 12.84 -13.26
N GLY A 207 -9.92 12.38 -12.24
CA GLY A 207 -8.47 12.14 -12.30
C GLY A 207 -8.10 11.03 -13.29
N LEU A 208 -8.87 9.94 -13.33
CA LEU A 208 -8.69 8.87 -14.32
C LEU A 208 -8.92 9.36 -15.76
N SER A 209 -9.96 10.18 -15.98
CA SER A 209 -10.22 10.80 -17.29
C SER A 209 -9.04 11.67 -17.74
N MET A 210 -8.47 12.47 -16.83
CA MET A 210 -7.28 13.28 -17.11
C MET A 210 -6.06 12.41 -17.46
N LEU A 211 -5.85 11.29 -16.75
CA LEU A 211 -4.79 10.33 -17.08
C LEU A 211 -4.98 9.71 -18.48
N PHE A 212 -6.20 9.34 -18.85
CA PHE A 212 -6.51 8.83 -20.18
C PHE A 212 -6.28 9.86 -21.28
N THR A 213 -6.55 11.14 -21.03
CA THR A 213 -6.15 12.21 -21.97
C THR A 213 -4.63 12.32 -22.05
N LYS A 214 -3.93 12.23 -20.92
CA LYS A 214 -2.47 12.43 -20.87
C LYS A 214 -1.68 11.30 -21.54
N ILE A 215 -2.12 10.04 -21.40
CA ILE A 215 -1.38 8.87 -21.92
C ILE A 215 -1.25 8.88 -23.45
N VAL A 216 -2.25 9.39 -24.16
CA VAL A 216 -2.25 9.35 -25.64
C VAL A 216 -1.36 10.43 -26.29
N GLU A 217 -0.87 11.39 -25.51
CA GLU A 217 0.01 12.46 -26.00
C GLU A 217 1.40 11.94 -26.43
N GLU A 218 1.91 10.91 -25.75
CA GLU A 218 3.26 10.38 -25.97
C GLU A 218 3.20 8.91 -26.38
N GLN A 219 3.83 8.55 -27.50
CA GLN A 219 3.75 7.20 -28.06
C GLN A 219 4.53 6.19 -27.25
N GLY A 220 5.69 6.58 -26.71
CA GLY A 220 6.53 5.73 -25.88
C GLY A 220 6.13 5.72 -24.40
N GLY A 221 5.03 6.39 -24.04
CA GLY A 221 4.59 6.54 -22.66
C GLY A 221 3.83 5.32 -22.16
N SER A 222 4.05 4.94 -20.91
CA SER A 222 3.26 3.94 -20.19
C SER A 222 3.08 4.35 -18.73
N ILE A 223 1.99 3.87 -18.12
CA ILE A 223 1.77 3.96 -16.68
C ILE A 223 1.48 2.57 -16.15
N ASP A 224 2.38 2.05 -15.32
CA ASP A 224 2.20 0.78 -14.62
C ASP A 224 1.66 1.04 -13.21
N ILE A 225 0.66 0.26 -12.81
CA ILE A 225 0.00 0.33 -11.52
C ILE A 225 0.09 -1.04 -10.87
N ASP A 226 0.90 -1.15 -9.83
CA ASP A 226 1.07 -2.41 -9.10
C ASP A 226 0.46 -2.28 -7.69
N PRO A 227 -0.38 -3.25 -7.27
CA PRO A 227 -1.02 -3.24 -5.96
C PRO A 227 -0.01 -3.39 -4.83
N GLN A 228 -0.30 -2.73 -3.72
CA GLN A 228 0.45 -2.79 -2.49
C GLN A 228 -0.48 -3.11 -1.33
N GLY A 229 -0.29 -4.29 -0.76
CA GLY A 229 -1.22 -4.89 0.17
C GLY A 229 -0.66 -6.18 0.73
N GLY A 230 -1.52 -7.07 1.23
CA GLY A 230 -1.13 -8.38 1.74
C GLY A 230 0.11 -8.32 2.63
N ARG A 231 1.12 -9.13 2.31
CA ARG A 231 2.40 -9.17 3.04
C ARG A 231 3.10 -7.82 3.18
N MET A 232 2.96 -6.90 2.21
CA MET A 232 3.58 -5.56 2.28
C MET A 232 2.96 -4.68 3.38
N SER A 233 1.70 -4.93 3.75
CA SER A 233 0.98 -4.19 4.81
C SER A 233 1.15 -4.78 6.21
N GLU A 234 1.74 -5.97 6.32
CA GLU A 234 2.04 -6.63 7.60
C GLU A 234 3.39 -6.20 8.18
N ILE A 235 4.34 -5.86 7.30
CA ILE A 235 5.71 -5.52 7.69
C ILE A 235 5.74 -4.06 8.21
N PRO A 236 6.28 -3.80 9.42
CA PRO A 236 6.39 -2.44 9.95
C PRO A 236 7.21 -1.51 9.03
N GLU A 237 6.83 -0.22 8.96
CA GLU A 237 7.54 0.81 8.18
C GLU A 237 9.04 0.88 8.52
N SER A 238 9.42 0.63 9.77
CA SER A 238 10.79 0.74 10.28
C SER A 238 11.61 -0.56 10.24
N ASP A 239 11.01 -1.67 9.80
CA ASP A 239 11.65 -3.00 9.84
C ASP A 239 12.82 -3.10 8.84
N THR A 240 12.72 -2.36 7.73
CA THR A 240 13.74 -2.26 6.68
C THR A 240 13.90 -0.80 6.25
N PRO A 241 14.95 -0.43 5.50
CA PRO A 241 15.04 0.92 4.91
C PRO A 241 13.83 1.29 4.05
N TYR A 242 13.23 0.30 3.36
CA TYR A 242 12.02 0.48 2.57
C TYR A 242 10.79 0.72 3.48
N ALA A 243 10.28 1.95 3.43
CA ALA A 243 9.30 2.48 4.37
C ALA A 243 7.85 2.41 3.89
N HIS A 244 7.61 2.23 2.59
CA HIS A 244 6.26 2.34 2.01
C HIS A 244 5.50 1.03 2.20
N ARG A 245 4.86 0.87 3.35
CA ARG A 245 4.19 -0.36 3.81
C ARG A 245 2.67 -0.16 3.91
N ARG A 246 2.09 -0.47 5.07
CA ARG A 246 0.67 -0.27 5.38
C ARG A 246 0.21 1.16 5.07
N GLY A 247 -0.95 1.29 4.42
CA GLY A 247 -1.57 2.57 4.06
C GLY A 247 -1.23 3.05 2.64
N TYR A 248 -0.30 2.38 1.96
CA TYR A 248 -0.07 2.56 0.53
C TYR A 248 -0.81 1.47 -0.24
N LEU A 249 -1.67 1.88 -1.17
CA LEU A 249 -2.60 0.99 -1.89
C LEU A 249 -1.99 0.50 -3.20
N TYR A 250 -1.30 1.39 -3.93
CA TYR A 250 -0.71 1.09 -5.23
C TYR A 250 0.56 1.91 -5.40
N ASN A 251 1.53 1.36 -6.12
CA ASN A 251 2.58 2.17 -6.73
C ASN A 251 2.21 2.48 -8.19
N PHE A 252 2.55 3.70 -8.62
CA PHE A 252 2.27 4.24 -9.96
C PHE A 252 3.59 4.60 -10.61
N GLN A 253 3.97 3.89 -11.67
CA GLN A 253 5.20 4.09 -12.42
C GLN A 253 4.87 4.82 -13.72
N TYR A 254 5.29 6.09 -13.82
CA TYR A 254 5.19 6.87 -15.06
C TYR A 254 6.47 6.68 -15.84
N TYR A 255 6.34 6.14 -17.04
CA TYR A 255 7.48 5.66 -17.79
C TYR A 255 7.39 6.14 -19.23
N VAL A 256 8.51 6.55 -19.82
CA VAL A 256 8.62 6.80 -21.26
C VAL A 256 9.87 6.12 -21.79
N LYS A 257 9.72 5.39 -22.90
CA LYS A 257 10.80 4.82 -23.71
C LYS A 257 10.95 5.57 -25.01
N TRP A 258 12.19 5.75 -25.45
CA TRP A 258 12.49 6.26 -26.78
C TRP A 258 13.86 5.77 -27.26
N GLY A 259 14.17 6.02 -28.53
CA GLY A 259 15.35 5.48 -29.20
C GLY A 259 15.02 4.25 -30.05
N GLY A 260 16.07 3.57 -30.54
CA GLY A 260 15.98 2.52 -31.56
C GLY A 260 16.64 2.91 -32.89
N ASP A 261 16.74 4.21 -33.16
CA ASP A 261 17.49 4.78 -34.30
C ASP A 261 18.84 5.36 -33.85
N LYS A 262 19.88 5.21 -34.67
CA LYS A 262 21.29 5.47 -34.31
C LYS A 262 21.63 6.91 -33.89
N ASN A 263 20.71 7.87 -33.99
CA ASN A 263 20.96 9.30 -33.78
C ASN A 263 19.98 10.01 -32.82
N VAL A 264 19.14 9.28 -32.08
CA VAL A 264 18.21 9.92 -31.14
C VAL A 264 18.93 10.19 -29.81
N SER A 265 19.13 11.46 -29.50
CA SER A 265 19.66 11.97 -28.25
C SER A 265 18.54 12.55 -27.37
N TYR A 266 18.85 12.84 -26.10
CA TYR A 266 18.01 13.52 -25.11
C TYR A 266 16.86 14.35 -25.74
N GLU A 267 15.62 13.91 -25.55
CA GLU A 267 14.44 14.64 -26.06
C GLU A 267 13.68 15.28 -24.90
N GLU A 268 13.74 16.62 -24.83
CA GLU A 268 13.02 17.40 -23.81
C GLU A 268 11.51 17.14 -23.85
N LYS A 269 10.97 16.76 -25.02
CA LYS A 269 9.57 16.37 -25.17
C LYS A 269 9.19 15.18 -24.27
N HIS A 270 9.98 14.10 -24.31
CA HIS A 270 9.71 12.88 -23.53
C HIS A 270 9.82 13.15 -22.03
N LEU A 271 10.84 13.91 -21.62
CA LEU A 271 11.03 14.30 -20.23
C LEU A 271 9.93 15.23 -19.74
N GLY A 272 9.54 16.20 -20.58
CA GLY A 272 8.41 17.09 -20.33
C GLY A 272 7.11 16.33 -20.17
N TRP A 273 6.88 15.27 -20.96
CA TRP A 273 5.70 14.43 -20.81
C TRP A 273 5.68 13.68 -19.46
N VAL A 274 6.78 13.00 -19.07
CA VAL A 274 6.84 12.27 -17.79
C VAL A 274 6.71 13.22 -16.59
N ARG A 275 7.38 14.38 -16.65
CA ARG A 275 7.25 15.41 -15.62
C ARG A 275 5.82 15.95 -15.55
N GLY A 276 5.19 16.17 -16.71
CA GLY A 276 3.82 16.66 -16.80
C GLY A 276 2.77 15.69 -16.25
N VAL A 277 2.87 14.39 -16.55
CA VAL A 277 1.95 13.39 -15.97
C VAL A 277 2.18 13.21 -14.47
N HIS A 278 3.43 13.23 -14.02
CA HIS A 278 3.74 13.22 -12.59
C HIS A 278 3.15 14.46 -11.90
N GLU A 279 3.30 15.67 -12.45
CA GLU A 279 2.70 16.87 -11.85
C GLU A 279 1.16 16.83 -11.84
N LEU A 280 0.54 16.32 -12.90
CA LEU A 280 -0.90 16.11 -12.97
C LEU A 280 -1.42 15.24 -11.82
N MET A 281 -0.61 14.28 -11.38
CA MET A 281 -0.96 13.33 -10.32
C MET A 281 -0.75 13.85 -8.89
N THR A 282 -0.12 15.02 -8.72
CA THR A 282 0.15 15.65 -7.41
C THR A 282 -1.03 15.61 -6.41
N PRO A 283 -2.29 15.93 -6.78
CA PRO A 283 -3.39 15.96 -5.80
C PRO A 283 -3.94 14.58 -5.42
N TYR A 284 -3.57 13.51 -6.14
CA TYR A 284 -4.15 12.17 -5.95
C TYR A 284 -3.21 11.18 -5.26
N VAL A 285 -1.93 11.53 -5.14
CA VAL A 285 -0.88 10.66 -4.61
C VAL A 285 -0.53 11.02 -3.17
N SER A 286 0.28 10.16 -2.55
CA SER A 286 0.81 10.40 -1.20
C SER A 286 1.43 11.79 -1.09
N ASN A 287 1.26 12.41 0.08
CA ASN A 287 1.81 13.73 0.37
C ASN A 287 2.46 13.75 1.75
N ARG A 288 3.38 14.70 1.94
CA ARG A 288 4.10 14.98 3.21
C ARG A 288 4.83 13.75 3.83
N PRO A 289 5.85 13.18 3.16
CA PRO A 289 6.36 13.56 1.84
C PRO A 289 5.63 12.81 0.71
N ARG A 290 5.70 13.36 -0.50
CA ARG A 290 5.33 12.62 -1.72
C ARG A 290 6.32 11.48 -1.93
N ALA A 291 5.88 10.25 -1.70
CA ALA A 291 6.72 9.07 -1.63
C ALA A 291 7.27 8.67 -3.01
N ALA A 292 8.49 8.13 -3.01
CA ALA A 292 9.17 7.63 -4.20
C ALA A 292 9.91 6.33 -3.87
N TYR A 293 10.30 5.55 -4.87
CA TYR A 293 11.03 4.29 -4.68
C TYR A 293 12.47 4.39 -5.18
N ILE A 294 13.45 4.10 -4.31
CA ILE A 294 14.87 4.32 -4.60
C ILE A 294 15.40 3.56 -5.82
N ASN A 295 14.85 2.37 -6.11
CA ASN A 295 15.26 1.58 -7.28
C ASN A 295 14.76 2.19 -8.61
N PHE A 296 13.83 3.14 -8.57
CA PHE A 296 13.50 4.02 -9.68
C PHE A 296 14.09 5.41 -9.42
N ARG A 297 15.42 5.46 -9.46
CA ARG A 297 16.21 6.64 -9.09
C ARG A 297 15.81 7.85 -9.93
N ASP A 298 15.41 8.92 -9.25
CA ASP A 298 14.94 10.15 -9.87
C ASP A 298 15.66 11.39 -9.30
N LEU A 299 16.56 11.95 -10.10
CA LEU A 299 17.32 13.15 -9.72
C LEU A 299 16.47 14.43 -9.70
N ASP A 300 15.29 14.43 -10.33
CA ASP A 300 14.37 15.59 -10.25
C ASP A 300 13.83 15.78 -8.82
N LEU A 301 13.96 14.78 -7.93
CA LEU A 301 13.58 14.89 -6.51
C LEU A 301 14.56 15.71 -5.67
N GLY A 302 15.75 15.99 -6.22
CA GLY A 302 16.87 16.64 -5.54
C GLY A 302 18.12 15.76 -5.56
N GLN A 303 19.27 16.41 -5.44
CA GLN A 303 20.57 15.76 -5.50
C GLN A 303 21.59 16.42 -4.57
N ASN A 304 22.54 15.64 -4.12
CA ASN A 304 23.75 16.09 -3.44
C ASN A 304 24.66 16.83 -4.42
N VAL A 305 25.43 17.78 -3.90
CA VAL A 305 26.53 18.42 -4.62
C VAL A 305 27.84 17.81 -4.14
N GLU A 306 28.68 17.41 -5.10
CA GLU A 306 30.00 16.86 -4.82
C GLU A 306 30.84 17.85 -4.00
N GLY A 307 31.53 17.36 -2.97
CA GLY A 307 32.32 18.18 -2.04
C GLY A 307 31.52 19.06 -1.06
N ASN A 308 30.20 19.19 -1.23
CA ASN A 308 29.32 19.96 -0.35
C ASN A 308 28.00 19.21 -0.09
N THR A 309 28.11 17.99 0.44
CA THR A 309 26.94 17.16 0.75
C THR A 309 26.54 17.32 2.22
N SER A 310 25.31 17.80 2.47
CA SER A 310 24.75 17.92 3.83
C SER A 310 23.51 17.04 4.06
N TYR A 311 23.30 16.61 5.31
CA TYR A 311 22.11 15.86 5.69
C TYR A 311 20.81 16.64 5.49
N GLU A 312 20.78 17.93 5.82
CA GLU A 312 19.54 18.72 5.74
C GLU A 312 19.11 18.97 4.29
N GLU A 313 20.04 19.16 3.34
CA GLU A 313 19.72 19.22 1.92
C GLU A 313 19.25 17.85 1.39
N ALA A 314 19.98 16.79 1.75
CA ALA A 314 19.65 15.44 1.29
C ALA A 314 18.30 14.93 1.82
N LYS A 315 17.85 15.42 2.98
CA LYS A 315 16.58 15.08 3.60
C LYS A 315 15.37 15.40 2.71
N VAL A 316 15.50 16.35 1.78
CA VAL A 316 14.46 16.72 0.80
C VAL A 316 14.07 15.52 -0.06
N TRP A 317 15.04 14.83 -0.64
CA TRP A 317 14.82 13.61 -1.43
C TRP A 317 14.82 12.35 -0.55
N GLY A 318 15.65 12.30 0.49
CA GLY A 318 15.82 11.14 1.36
C GLY A 318 14.55 10.74 2.08
N ARG A 319 13.75 11.70 2.56
CA ARG A 319 12.46 11.39 3.19
C ARG A 319 11.41 10.88 2.19
N LYS A 320 11.52 11.21 0.91
CA LYS A 320 10.62 10.67 -0.12
C LYS A 320 10.87 9.18 -0.33
N TYR A 321 12.14 8.74 -0.32
CA TYR A 321 12.49 7.34 -0.47
C TYR A 321 12.35 6.51 0.82
N PHE A 322 12.73 7.07 1.97
CA PHE A 322 12.92 6.31 3.20
C PHE A 322 12.06 6.78 4.38
N ARG A 323 11.21 7.80 4.19
CA ARG A 323 10.36 8.40 5.23
C ARG A 323 11.13 8.65 6.55
N GLY A 324 10.68 8.10 7.66
CA GLY A 324 11.32 8.22 8.98
C GLY A 324 12.67 7.50 9.08
N ASN A 325 12.91 6.51 8.23
CA ASN A 325 14.13 5.69 8.27
C ASN A 325 15.37 6.44 7.77
N PHE A 326 15.21 7.54 7.02
CA PHE A 326 16.34 8.30 6.46
C PHE A 326 17.34 8.75 7.53
N ARG A 327 16.86 9.19 8.70
CA ARG A 327 17.74 9.62 9.80
C ARG A 327 18.58 8.47 10.33
N ARG A 328 17.97 7.31 10.56
CA ARG A 328 18.66 6.10 11.04
C ARG A 328 19.72 5.66 10.01
N LEU A 329 19.41 5.74 8.72
CA LEU A 329 20.36 5.42 7.66
C LEU A 329 21.56 6.38 7.66
N ALA A 330 21.33 7.68 7.85
CA ALA A 330 22.40 8.67 7.93
C ALA A 330 23.30 8.48 9.16
N MET A 331 22.75 8.01 10.29
CA MET A 331 23.54 7.62 11.45
C MET A 331 24.43 6.41 11.16
N VAL A 332 23.87 5.35 10.56
CA VAL A 332 24.65 4.18 10.14
C VAL A 332 25.75 4.58 9.17
N LYS A 333 25.44 5.43 8.18
CA LYS A 333 26.42 5.97 7.23
C LYS A 333 27.58 6.66 7.94
N ALA A 334 27.32 7.45 8.99
CA ALA A 334 28.37 8.13 9.75
C ALA A 334 29.32 7.19 10.48
N GLU A 335 28.87 5.99 10.84
CA GLU A 335 29.70 4.98 11.51
C GLU A 335 30.53 4.17 10.51
N VAL A 336 29.92 3.77 9.39
CA VAL A 336 30.54 2.82 8.46
C VAL A 336 31.31 3.48 7.31
N ASP A 337 30.97 4.73 6.97
CA ASP A 337 31.61 5.49 5.89
C ASP A 337 31.57 7.01 6.18
N PRO A 338 32.27 7.47 7.24
CA PRO A 338 32.30 8.88 7.63
C PRO A 338 32.93 9.80 6.58
N ASP A 339 33.87 9.28 5.80
CA ASP A 339 34.61 10.02 4.77
C ASP A 339 33.89 10.05 3.42
N GLN A 340 32.71 9.42 3.33
CA GLN A 340 31.89 9.31 2.11
C GLN A 340 32.65 8.72 0.91
N VAL A 341 33.43 7.66 1.12
CA VAL A 341 34.09 6.92 0.05
C VAL A 341 33.05 6.38 -0.95
N PHE A 342 31.89 5.93 -0.45
CA PHE A 342 30.76 5.52 -1.28
C PHE A 342 29.78 6.68 -1.45
N TRP A 343 30.01 7.50 -2.49
CA TRP A 343 29.23 8.69 -2.79
C TRP A 343 28.51 8.61 -4.14
N SER A 344 27.33 9.25 -4.22
CA SER A 344 26.63 9.59 -5.45
C SER A 344 25.73 10.81 -5.24
N GLU A 345 25.13 11.31 -6.32
CA GLU A 345 24.19 12.43 -6.30
C GLU A 345 22.97 12.16 -5.41
N GLN A 346 22.69 10.91 -5.02
CA GLN A 346 21.66 10.57 -4.04
C GLN A 346 22.15 9.53 -3.02
N SER A 347 23.44 9.54 -2.69
CA SER A 347 23.94 8.75 -1.56
C SER A 347 23.49 9.37 -0.25
N ILE A 348 23.20 8.53 0.74
CA ILE A 348 22.84 8.98 2.09
C ILE A 348 24.08 9.65 2.70
N PRO A 349 23.99 10.91 3.17
CA PRO A 349 25.10 11.55 3.83
C PRO A 349 25.25 11.11 5.28
N PRO A 350 26.49 11.11 5.82
CA PRO A 350 26.74 10.82 7.22
C PRO A 350 26.13 11.92 8.10
N LEU A 351 25.38 11.52 9.12
CA LEU A 351 24.88 12.46 10.12
C LEU A 351 25.98 12.77 11.14
N VAL A 352 26.63 13.94 10.99
CA VAL A 352 27.62 14.43 11.96
C VAL A 352 26.89 14.96 13.19
N VAL A 353 26.80 14.15 14.25
CA VAL A 353 26.30 14.62 15.56
C VAL A 353 27.44 15.35 16.27
N ALA A 354 27.34 16.67 16.39
CA ALA A 354 28.30 17.46 17.14
C ALA A 354 28.39 16.94 18.59
N ARG A 355 29.55 16.41 18.98
CA ARG A 355 29.79 16.04 20.38
C ARG A 355 29.75 17.30 21.23
N ARG A 356 28.87 17.37 22.23
CA ARG A 356 29.04 18.33 23.33
C ARG A 356 30.42 18.06 23.94
N LYS A 357 31.37 18.98 23.76
CA LYS A 357 32.66 18.95 24.46
C LYS A 357 32.37 18.92 25.98
N ARG A 358 32.50 17.77 26.64
CA ARG A 358 32.83 17.78 28.07
C ARG A 358 34.23 18.39 28.18
N LYS A 359 34.34 19.53 28.87
CA LYS A 359 35.64 20.13 29.22
C LYS A 359 36.49 19.04 29.88
N GLY A 360 37.57 18.61 29.22
CA GLY A 360 38.68 17.93 29.89
C GLY A 360 39.18 16.58 29.36
N GLN A 361 38.62 15.95 28.32
CA GLN A 361 39.15 14.66 27.84
C GLN A 361 39.56 14.67 26.36
N ARG A 362 40.87 14.50 26.14
CA ARG A 362 41.48 14.13 24.86
C ARG A 362 41.34 12.61 24.71
N HIS A 363 40.38 12.15 23.92
CA HIS A 363 40.46 10.98 23.03
C HIS A 363 39.10 10.77 22.35
N ALA A 364 39.12 10.53 21.02
CA ALA A 364 37.94 10.26 20.22
C ALA A 364 37.60 8.76 20.28
N GLY A 365 36.66 8.38 21.15
CA GLY A 365 35.96 7.09 21.07
C GLY A 365 34.46 7.33 20.97
N LEU A 366 33.78 6.75 19.98
CA LEU A 366 32.32 6.78 19.81
C LEU A 366 31.60 6.23 21.05
N VAL A 367 30.55 6.91 21.50
CA VAL A 367 29.53 6.30 22.38
C VAL A 367 28.16 6.71 21.85
N LEU A 368 27.41 5.70 21.42
CA LEU A 368 25.99 5.71 21.10
C LEU A 368 25.21 5.63 22.42
N ASP A 369 24.21 6.48 22.60
CA ASP A 369 23.08 6.15 23.47
C ASP A 369 21.90 5.80 22.56
N ILE A 370 21.37 4.59 22.79
CA ILE A 370 20.39 3.82 21.99
C ILE A 370 19.01 4.48 21.99
#